data_AF-A0A935DZY8-F1
#
_entry.id   AF-A0A935DZY8-F1
#
_cell.length_a   1.000
_cell.length_b   1.000
_cell.length_c   1.000
_cell.angle_alpha   90.00
_cell.angle_beta   90.00
_cell.angle_gamma   90.00
#
_symmetry.space_group_name_H-M   'P 1'
#
loop_
_entity.id
_entity.type
_entity.pdbx_description
1 polymer ?
#
loop_
_entity_poly.entity_id
_entity_poly.type
_entity_poly.pdbx_seq_one_letter_code
_entity_poly.pdbx_strand_id
1 'polypeptide(L)'
;MKQKGLGAVRLSPIQWAILGILLALLVLVFALLIWIIKFPPPFKGEGLPAPSSTPPALAVSATSFPEPSPTAQVAFTTTPTVYTVQQGDTLLAIAFKFNVSVEEIKAANALTSDIIFIGQTLVIPASGELPIASPPPGTLTSDRYMAQNGDTLESIALKYGISENDLRSANFMAGDTLLEGQFIQIPLPGQEFPPRTWRFSTIDGDINKGYPLSLDTGRFTLHYQPDTFPAQDPEALARLELNALAFLESRLGLTFSYPFDIYVAGTNFEAPNLALRGRGTSVLFRTFFLHDGTGNPDDQLYLATHELTHLVTWHSFGSPSSTMLSEGTAVYLGMEHIAQSEHLPIEIFCAAYLQASSLPSISSSQTTYLGHINDLQNYYAAGCFVKYLVDTYGIGSLKLVYHDGSYVNVYGKDLYALEADWRAYLATVQIPETLNPLDLVGAVNDLQNSYASFFSSFTGNPAQMESYRTLDKARIALLEGRLADMRTFLEKSK
;
A
#
# COMPACT_ATOMS: atom_id res chain seq x y z
N MET A 1 42.35 -18.37 39.83
CA MET A 1 42.35 -17.33 38.76
C MET A 1 42.24 -15.96 39.43
N LYS A 2 43.17 -15.04 39.17
CA LYS A 2 43.25 -13.70 39.80
C LYS A 2 42.25 -12.74 39.13
N GLN A 3 41.46 -12.02 39.94
CA GLN A 3 40.67 -10.86 39.50
C GLN A 3 41.60 -9.74 39.02
N LYS A 4 41.41 -9.25 37.78
CA LYS A 4 42.01 -8.01 37.28
C LYS A 4 41.12 -6.84 37.72
N GLY A 5 41.61 -5.97 38.59
CA GLY A 5 40.97 -4.69 38.91
C GLY A 5 41.08 -3.72 37.74
N LEU A 6 39.98 -3.06 37.37
CA LEU A 6 39.98 -1.93 36.45
C LEU A 6 40.68 -0.74 37.12
N GLY A 7 41.79 -0.29 36.54
CA GLY A 7 42.48 0.93 36.96
C GLY A 7 41.64 2.16 36.62
N ALA A 8 41.43 3.04 37.59
CA ALA A 8 40.78 4.33 37.38
C ALA A 8 41.63 5.20 36.42
N VAL A 9 41.04 5.62 35.31
CA VAL A 9 41.67 6.54 34.35
C VAL A 9 41.75 7.92 35.01
N ARG A 10 42.96 8.37 35.35
CA ARG A 10 43.21 9.74 35.82
C ARG A 10 43.25 10.67 34.62
N LEU A 11 42.23 11.53 34.50
CA LEU A 11 42.21 12.62 33.51
C LEU A 11 43.28 13.66 33.86
N SER A 12 44.01 14.11 32.85
CA SER A 12 44.97 15.22 32.97
C SER A 12 44.25 16.55 33.24
N PRO A 13 44.96 17.57 33.77
CA PRO A 13 44.39 18.90 33.96
C PRO A 13 43.77 19.51 32.69
N ILE A 14 44.35 19.22 31.52
CA ILE A 14 43.84 19.67 30.22
C ILE A 14 42.53 18.95 29.88
N GLN A 15 42.42 17.65 30.15
CA GLN A 15 41.18 16.90 29.93
C GLN A 15 40.05 17.36 30.87
N TRP A 16 40.37 17.74 32.10
CA TRP A 16 39.40 18.37 33.00
C TRP A 16 38.93 19.74 32.50
N ALA A 17 39.84 20.55 31.94
CA ALA A 17 39.48 21.83 31.35
C ALA A 17 38.57 21.66 30.12
N ILE A 18 38.88 20.71 29.24
CA ILE A 18 38.05 20.40 28.05
C ILE A 18 36.67 19.90 28.48
N LEU A 19 36.59 18.99 29.46
CA LEU A 19 35.32 18.49 29.97
C LEU A 19 34.47 19.61 30.58
N GLY A 20 35.09 20.55 31.30
CA GLY A 20 34.42 21.72 31.85
C GLY A 20 33.85 22.65 30.77
N ILE A 21 34.60 22.90 29.69
CA ILE A 21 34.14 23.71 28.55
C ILE A 21 32.96 23.02 27.84
N LEU A 22 33.05 21.71 27.62
CA LEU A 22 31.96 20.95 26.99
C LEU A 22 30.69 20.96 27.83
N LEU A 23 30.80 20.82 29.16
CA LEU A 23 29.65 20.92 30.05
C LEU A 23 29.03 22.31 30.04
N ALA A 24 29.85 23.37 30.02
CA ALA A 24 29.36 24.76 29.95
C ALA A 24 28.62 25.05 28.64
N LEU A 25 29.15 24.56 27.50
CA LEU A 25 28.49 24.66 26.20
C LEU A 25 27.16 23.89 26.18
N LEU A 26 27.13 22.69 26.76
CA LEU A 26 25.90 21.89 26.86
C LEU A 26 24.81 22.64 27.65
N VAL A 27 25.18 23.25 28.78
CA VAL A 27 24.25 24.05 29.60
C VAL A 27 23.75 25.28 28.84
N LEU A 28 24.61 25.96 28.08
CA LEU A 28 24.22 27.11 27.26
C LEU A 28 23.27 26.73 26.12
N VAL A 29 23.53 25.62 25.44
CA VAL A 29 22.63 25.09 24.39
C VAL A 29 21.28 24.72 24.97
N PHE A 30 21.26 24.06 26.14
CA PHE A 30 20.02 23.70 26.82
C PHE A 30 19.23 24.93 27.29
N ALA A 31 19.91 25.96 27.80
CA ALA A 31 19.30 27.23 28.17
C ALA A 31 18.72 27.98 26.97
N LEU A 32 19.42 27.98 25.82
CA LEU A 32 18.94 28.59 24.58
C LEU A 32 17.70 27.87 24.02
N LEU A 33 17.69 26.53 24.06
CA LEU A 33 16.53 25.72 23.68
C LEU A 33 15.30 26.03 24.54
N ILE A 34 15.47 26.09 25.87
CA ILE A 34 14.39 26.49 26.79
C ILE A 34 13.91 27.91 26.49
N TRP A 35 14.82 28.83 26.16
CA TRP A 35 14.48 30.22 25.84
C TRP A 35 13.67 30.32 24.54
N ILE A 36 14.04 29.60 23.48
CA ILE A 36 13.29 29.55 22.20
C ILE A 36 11.90 28.96 22.40
N ILE A 37 11.77 27.91 23.21
CA ILE A 37 10.47 27.28 23.52
C ILE A 37 9.56 28.24 24.31
N LYS A 38 10.13 29.00 25.26
CA LYS A 38 9.35 29.95 26.08
C LYS A 38 9.04 31.26 25.38
N PHE A 39 9.88 31.69 24.44
CA PHE A 39 9.77 32.97 23.76
C PHE A 39 9.97 32.78 22.25
N PRO A 40 9.00 32.16 21.55
CA PRO A 40 9.07 32.06 20.10
C PRO A 40 9.11 33.47 19.50
N PRO A 41 9.93 33.71 18.47
CA PRO A 41 9.96 35.01 17.82
C PRO A 41 8.58 35.34 17.23
N PRO A 42 8.13 36.60 17.27
CA PRO A 42 6.83 36.99 16.76
C PRO A 42 6.79 36.75 15.24
N PHE A 43 5.87 35.88 14.81
CA PHE A 43 5.52 35.73 13.41
C PHE A 43 4.99 37.06 12.88
N LYS A 44 5.74 37.72 11.99
CA LYS A 44 5.20 38.78 11.15
C LYS A 44 4.37 38.14 10.04
N GLY A 45 3.12 37.82 10.35
CA GLY A 45 2.13 37.55 9.32
C GLY A 45 1.81 38.86 8.61
N GLU A 46 2.23 39.00 7.36
CA GLU A 46 1.67 40.02 6.49
C GLU A 46 0.18 39.70 6.28
N GLY A 47 -0.68 40.69 6.54
CA GLY A 47 -2.11 40.52 6.69
C GLY A 47 -2.81 40.07 5.40
N LEU A 48 -3.39 38.88 5.45
CA LEU A 48 -4.45 38.48 4.53
C LEU A 48 -5.78 39.08 5.02
N PRO A 49 -6.64 39.57 4.11
CA PRO A 49 -7.90 40.20 4.48
C PRO A 49 -8.86 39.21 5.14
N ALA A 50 -9.61 39.71 6.13
CA ALA A 50 -10.55 38.94 6.93
C ALA A 50 -11.62 38.25 6.05
N PRO A 51 -11.93 36.96 6.27
CA PRO A 51 -13.04 36.30 5.60
C PRO A 51 -14.37 36.89 6.08
N SER A 52 -15.21 37.32 5.13
CA SER A 52 -16.56 37.81 5.40
C SER A 52 -17.40 36.70 6.02
N SER A 53 -17.87 36.94 7.23
CA SER A 53 -18.77 36.06 7.98
C SER A 53 -20.21 36.19 7.46
N THR A 54 -20.59 35.42 6.42
CA THR A 54 -21.99 35.04 6.22
C THR A 54 -22.06 33.79 5.33
N PRO A 55 -22.33 32.58 5.85
CA PRO A 55 -22.72 31.46 5.01
C PRO A 55 -24.13 31.72 4.45
N PRO A 56 -24.39 31.54 3.15
CA PRO A 56 -25.75 31.54 2.65
C PRO A 56 -26.47 30.30 3.18
N ALA A 57 -27.55 30.54 3.93
CA ALA A 57 -28.48 29.49 4.34
C ALA A 57 -29.15 28.90 3.09
N LEU A 58 -28.76 27.67 2.72
CA LEU A 58 -29.51 26.89 1.75
C LEU A 58 -30.62 26.14 2.48
N ALA A 59 -31.82 26.68 2.38
CA ALA A 59 -33.05 26.02 2.75
C ALA A 59 -33.24 24.78 1.85
N VAL A 60 -33.32 23.60 2.47
CA VAL A 60 -33.69 22.36 1.80
C VAL A 60 -35.20 22.39 1.54
N SER A 61 -35.59 22.73 0.31
CA SER A 61 -36.93 22.44 -0.19
C SER A 61 -36.92 21.06 -0.83
N ALA A 62 -37.60 20.11 -0.18
CA ALA A 62 -37.92 18.81 -0.76
C ALA A 62 -38.73 18.99 -2.05
N THR A 63 -38.13 18.68 -3.18
CA THR A 63 -38.82 18.51 -4.47
C THR A 63 -38.64 17.07 -4.90
N SER A 64 -39.77 16.40 -5.10
CA SER A 64 -39.91 15.03 -5.57
C SER A 64 -39.27 14.86 -6.95
N PHE A 65 -38.40 13.86 -7.09
CA PHE A 65 -37.85 13.43 -8.37
C PHE A 65 -38.97 12.96 -9.31
N PRO A 66 -39.03 13.43 -10.57
CA PRO A 66 -39.88 12.82 -11.57
C PRO A 66 -39.29 11.49 -12.04
N GLU A 67 -40.17 10.50 -12.15
CA GLU A 67 -39.94 9.18 -12.72
C GLU A 67 -39.42 9.28 -14.18
N PRO A 68 -38.39 8.52 -14.58
CA PRO A 68 -37.82 8.63 -15.93
C PRO A 68 -38.77 8.04 -16.97
N SER A 69 -39.22 8.88 -17.92
CA SER A 69 -39.89 8.44 -19.15
C SER A 69 -38.89 7.91 -20.19
N PRO A 70 -39.27 6.95 -21.04
CA PRO A 70 -38.36 6.24 -21.92
C PRO A 70 -37.97 7.12 -23.10
N THR A 71 -36.69 7.48 -23.20
CA THR A 71 -36.16 8.22 -24.35
C THR A 71 -35.43 7.27 -25.30
N ALA A 72 -35.65 7.50 -26.59
CA ALA A 72 -35.29 6.70 -27.75
C ALA A 72 -33.85 6.13 -27.79
N GLN A 73 -33.74 4.85 -28.12
CA GLN A 73 -32.50 4.20 -28.53
C GLN A 73 -32.01 4.78 -29.87
N VAL A 74 -30.82 5.40 -29.85
CA VAL A 74 -30.03 5.63 -31.06
C VAL A 74 -29.32 4.34 -31.40
N ALA A 75 -29.74 3.66 -32.47
CA ALA A 75 -29.05 2.49 -33.00
C ALA A 75 -27.76 2.95 -33.72
N PHE A 76 -26.60 2.73 -33.10
CA PHE A 76 -25.33 2.84 -33.79
C PHE A 76 -25.09 1.54 -34.58
N THR A 77 -25.19 1.63 -35.91
CA THR A 77 -24.71 0.56 -36.79
C THR A 77 -23.19 0.67 -36.91
N THR A 78 -22.45 -0.06 -36.08
CA THR A 78 -21.00 -0.23 -36.22
C THR A 78 -20.73 -1.43 -37.12
N THR A 79 -20.19 -1.19 -38.32
CA THR A 79 -19.71 -2.26 -39.20
C THR A 79 -18.52 -2.97 -38.53
N PRO A 80 -18.54 -4.31 -38.40
CA PRO A 80 -17.42 -5.07 -37.85
C PRO A 80 -16.18 -4.93 -38.76
N THR A 81 -15.00 -4.80 -38.15
CA THR A 81 -13.72 -4.70 -38.88
C THR A 81 -13.18 -6.10 -39.14
N VAL A 82 -12.72 -6.39 -40.35
CA VAL A 82 -12.16 -7.71 -40.71
C VAL A 82 -10.63 -7.62 -40.75
N TYR A 83 -9.95 -8.44 -39.95
CA TYR A 83 -8.49 -8.47 -39.83
C TYR A 83 -7.91 -9.79 -40.31
N THR A 84 -6.80 -9.78 -41.06
CA THR A 84 -6.08 -10.99 -41.48
C THR A 84 -4.82 -11.16 -40.63
N VAL A 85 -4.75 -12.27 -39.89
CA VAL A 85 -3.67 -12.63 -38.96
C VAL A 85 -2.33 -12.69 -39.70
N GLN A 86 -1.33 -11.99 -39.17
CA GLN A 86 0.03 -11.90 -39.70
C GLN A 86 1.00 -12.78 -38.91
N GLN A 87 2.23 -12.93 -39.42
CA GLN A 87 3.28 -13.69 -38.74
C GLN A 87 3.64 -13.03 -37.40
N GLY A 88 3.53 -13.79 -36.30
CA GLY A 88 3.80 -13.30 -34.94
C GLY A 88 2.60 -12.72 -34.22
N ASP A 89 1.43 -12.63 -34.87
CA ASP A 89 0.20 -12.19 -34.21
C ASP A 89 -0.29 -13.23 -33.20
N THR A 90 -0.81 -12.74 -32.08
CA THR A 90 -1.61 -13.48 -31.11
C THR A 90 -3.01 -12.85 -31.01
N LEU A 91 -4.01 -13.58 -30.52
CA LEU A 91 -5.33 -12.97 -30.29
C LEU A 91 -5.22 -11.75 -29.37
N LEU A 92 -4.29 -11.78 -28.42
CA LEU A 92 -3.99 -10.69 -27.51
C LEU A 92 -3.48 -9.44 -28.25
N ALA A 93 -2.49 -9.60 -29.13
CA ALA A 93 -1.94 -8.48 -29.91
C ALA A 93 -3.00 -7.86 -30.85
N ILE A 94 -3.89 -8.68 -31.40
CA ILE A 94 -4.98 -8.24 -32.28
C ILE A 94 -6.08 -7.55 -31.46
N ALA A 95 -6.51 -8.14 -30.34
CA ALA A 95 -7.47 -7.57 -29.40
C ALA A 95 -7.04 -6.16 -28.98
N PHE A 96 -5.78 -6.04 -28.60
CA PHE A 96 -5.15 -4.79 -28.23
C PHE A 96 -5.14 -3.77 -29.38
N LYS A 97 -4.73 -4.19 -30.59
CA LYS A 97 -4.69 -3.31 -31.79
C LYS A 97 -6.03 -2.69 -32.13
N PHE A 98 -7.12 -3.38 -31.84
CA PHE A 98 -8.47 -2.95 -32.19
C PHE A 98 -9.31 -2.53 -30.97
N ASN A 99 -8.69 -2.43 -29.79
CA ASN A 99 -9.33 -2.01 -28.54
C ASN A 99 -10.59 -2.84 -28.20
N VAL A 100 -10.45 -4.16 -28.27
CA VAL A 100 -11.44 -5.16 -27.85
C VAL A 100 -10.78 -6.19 -26.94
N SER A 101 -11.54 -7.02 -26.26
CA SER A 101 -10.99 -8.15 -25.50
C SER A 101 -10.69 -9.36 -26.40
N VAL A 102 -9.84 -10.25 -25.91
CA VAL A 102 -9.59 -11.55 -26.56
C VAL A 102 -10.89 -12.35 -26.60
N GLU A 103 -11.67 -12.30 -25.54
CA GLU A 103 -12.98 -12.95 -25.42
C GLU A 103 -13.98 -12.43 -26.45
N GLU A 104 -13.98 -11.13 -26.72
CA GLU A 104 -14.83 -10.50 -27.74
C GLU A 104 -14.43 -10.95 -29.15
N ILE A 105 -13.13 -11.05 -29.46
CA ILE A 105 -12.67 -11.63 -30.73
C ILE A 105 -13.04 -13.12 -30.81
N LYS A 106 -12.84 -13.88 -29.74
CA LYS A 106 -13.15 -15.32 -29.72
C LYS A 106 -14.64 -15.56 -29.90
N ALA A 107 -15.49 -14.77 -29.23
CA ALA A 107 -16.94 -14.82 -29.38
C ALA A 107 -17.37 -14.43 -30.80
N ALA A 108 -16.80 -13.36 -31.37
CA ALA A 108 -17.10 -12.91 -32.73
C ALA A 108 -16.66 -13.92 -33.81
N ASN A 109 -15.67 -14.78 -33.51
CA ASN A 109 -15.07 -15.74 -34.44
C ASN A 109 -15.31 -17.21 -34.09
N ALA A 110 -16.17 -17.49 -33.10
CA ALA A 110 -16.45 -18.84 -32.58
C ALA A 110 -15.17 -19.65 -32.24
N LEU A 111 -14.14 -18.99 -31.71
CA LEU A 111 -12.89 -19.64 -31.31
C LEU A 111 -13.00 -20.24 -29.91
N THR A 112 -12.61 -21.50 -29.76
CA THR A 112 -12.60 -22.20 -28.47
C THR A 112 -11.24 -22.17 -27.76
N SER A 113 -10.20 -21.65 -28.42
CA SER A 113 -8.83 -21.49 -27.89
C SER A 113 -8.17 -20.21 -28.40
N ASP A 114 -6.98 -19.90 -27.90
CA ASP A 114 -6.22 -18.70 -28.28
C ASP A 114 -5.30 -18.92 -29.49
N ILE A 115 -5.34 -20.12 -30.09
CA ILE A 115 -4.51 -20.48 -31.23
C ILE A 115 -5.13 -19.88 -32.50
N ILE A 116 -4.35 -19.04 -33.17
CA ILE A 116 -4.68 -18.48 -34.48
C ILE A 116 -3.58 -18.79 -35.49
N PHE A 117 -3.97 -18.88 -36.76
CA PHE A 117 -3.06 -19.23 -37.85
C PHE A 117 -2.77 -18.04 -38.75
N ILE A 118 -1.54 -17.94 -39.24
CA ILE A 118 -1.16 -16.92 -40.22
C ILE A 118 -2.08 -17.03 -41.44
N GLY A 119 -2.64 -15.90 -41.88
CA GLY A 119 -3.61 -15.83 -42.96
C GLY A 119 -5.06 -16.09 -42.55
N GLN A 120 -5.32 -16.44 -41.28
CA GLN A 120 -6.68 -16.55 -40.75
C GLN A 120 -7.35 -15.17 -40.73
N THR A 121 -8.61 -15.11 -41.13
CA THR A 121 -9.40 -13.88 -41.07
C THR A 121 -10.25 -13.87 -39.79
N LEU A 122 -10.16 -12.78 -39.03
CA LEU A 122 -10.90 -12.55 -37.79
C LEU A 122 -11.84 -11.35 -37.94
N VAL A 123 -13.08 -11.51 -37.51
CA VAL A 123 -14.08 -10.47 -37.29
C VAL A 123 -13.77 -9.79 -35.96
N ILE A 124 -13.48 -8.50 -36.00
CA ILE A 124 -13.16 -7.70 -34.82
C ILE A 124 -14.37 -6.83 -34.48
N PRO A 125 -15.00 -7.03 -33.31
CA PRO A 125 -16.15 -6.21 -32.90
C PRO A 125 -15.72 -4.75 -32.66
N ALA A 126 -16.67 -3.81 -32.71
CA ALA A 126 -16.39 -2.41 -32.38
C ALA A 126 -16.84 -2.15 -30.93
N SER A 127 -15.93 -1.68 -30.06
CA SER A 127 -16.22 -1.34 -28.66
C SER A 127 -16.89 0.03 -28.54
N GLY A 128 -17.95 0.10 -27.71
CA GLY A 128 -18.82 1.27 -27.53
C GLY A 128 -18.48 2.20 -26.35
N GLU A 129 -17.41 1.93 -25.61
CA GLU A 129 -16.90 2.79 -24.54
C GLU A 129 -15.37 2.64 -24.47
N LEU A 130 -14.63 3.75 -24.39
CA LEU A 130 -13.17 3.76 -24.34
C LEU A 130 -12.67 3.70 -22.88
N PRO A 131 -12.14 2.56 -22.38
CA PRO A 131 -11.25 2.57 -21.23
C PRO A 131 -9.90 3.18 -21.61
N ILE A 132 -9.22 3.80 -20.64
CA ILE A 132 -7.90 4.43 -20.80
C ILE A 132 -6.90 3.30 -21.14
N ALA A 133 -6.46 3.22 -22.40
CA ALA A 133 -5.60 2.15 -22.90
C ALA A 133 -4.27 2.05 -22.13
N SER A 134 -3.97 0.86 -21.61
CA SER A 134 -2.61 0.50 -21.20
C SER A 134 -1.68 0.53 -22.43
N PRO A 135 -0.43 1.00 -22.34
CA PRO A 135 0.48 1.05 -23.47
C PRO A 135 0.93 -0.35 -23.94
N PRO A 136 1.26 -0.55 -25.23
CA PRO A 136 1.75 -1.84 -25.73
C PRO A 136 3.16 -2.19 -25.21
N PRO A 137 3.52 -3.48 -25.07
CA PRO A 137 4.88 -3.88 -24.69
C PRO A 137 5.91 -3.25 -25.61
N GLY A 138 7.05 -2.82 -25.07
CA GLY A 138 8.09 -2.13 -25.81
C GLY A 138 7.88 -0.60 -25.96
N THR A 139 6.81 -0.04 -25.39
CA THR A 139 6.49 1.39 -25.45
C THR A 139 7.01 2.14 -24.21
N LEU A 140 7.57 3.34 -24.44
CA LEU A 140 7.89 4.30 -23.38
C LEU A 140 6.70 5.25 -23.19
N THR A 141 6.16 5.33 -21.99
CA THR A 141 5.08 6.26 -21.60
C THR A 141 5.37 6.92 -20.26
N SER A 142 5.41 8.25 -20.24
CA SER A 142 5.71 9.03 -19.02
C SER A 142 6.97 8.50 -18.31
N ASP A 143 8.06 8.35 -19.08
CA ASP A 143 9.35 7.83 -18.63
C ASP A 143 9.35 6.37 -18.12
N ARG A 144 8.27 5.62 -18.32
CA ARG A 144 8.18 4.18 -18.01
C ARG A 144 8.15 3.36 -19.28
N TYR A 145 9.05 2.41 -19.38
CA TYR A 145 9.14 1.44 -20.46
C TYR A 145 8.47 0.13 -20.04
N MET A 146 7.52 -0.37 -20.83
CA MET A 146 6.94 -1.69 -20.55
C MET A 146 7.81 -2.80 -21.16
N ALA A 147 8.40 -3.65 -20.33
CA ALA A 147 9.26 -4.74 -20.76
C ALA A 147 8.50 -5.69 -21.68
N GLN A 148 9.13 -6.08 -22.78
CA GLN A 148 8.64 -7.07 -23.74
C GLN A 148 9.42 -8.38 -23.57
N ASN A 149 8.89 -9.46 -24.13
CA ASN A 149 9.57 -10.74 -24.13
C ASN A 149 10.97 -10.62 -24.77
N GLY A 150 11.99 -11.12 -24.06
CA GLY A 150 13.39 -11.09 -24.49
C GLY A 150 14.16 -9.82 -24.12
N ASP A 151 13.52 -8.83 -23.47
CA ASP A 151 14.26 -7.70 -22.92
C ASP A 151 15.22 -8.13 -21.80
N THR A 152 16.39 -7.50 -21.81
CA THR A 152 17.37 -7.53 -20.71
C THR A 152 17.61 -6.11 -20.19
N LEU A 153 18.12 -5.97 -18.95
CA LEU A 153 18.55 -4.67 -18.43
C LEU A 153 19.52 -3.99 -19.37
N GLU A 154 20.49 -4.73 -19.91
CA GLU A 154 21.43 -4.27 -20.92
C GLU A 154 20.70 -3.71 -22.16
N SER A 155 19.74 -4.45 -22.72
CA SER A 155 19.04 -4.04 -23.94
C SER A 155 18.21 -2.75 -23.75
N ILE A 156 17.57 -2.61 -22.58
CA ILE A 156 16.77 -1.44 -22.23
C ILE A 156 17.69 -0.25 -21.93
N ALA A 157 18.73 -0.47 -21.13
CA ALA A 157 19.71 0.56 -20.78
C ALA A 157 20.39 1.11 -22.03
N LEU A 158 20.79 0.21 -22.94
CA LEU A 158 21.36 0.57 -24.25
C LEU A 158 20.37 1.36 -25.09
N LYS A 159 19.11 0.93 -25.16
CA LYS A 159 18.04 1.61 -25.93
C LYS A 159 17.85 3.06 -25.49
N TYR A 160 17.97 3.33 -24.18
CA TYR A 160 17.72 4.66 -23.61
C TYR A 160 18.99 5.43 -23.24
N GLY A 161 20.17 4.89 -23.54
CA GLY A 161 21.45 5.58 -23.30
C GLY A 161 21.75 5.83 -21.82
N ILE A 162 21.33 4.92 -20.94
CA ILE A 162 21.55 4.95 -19.49
C ILE A 162 22.40 3.75 -19.07
N SER A 163 22.95 3.77 -17.85
CA SER A 163 23.65 2.59 -17.34
C SER A 163 22.66 1.57 -16.77
N GLU A 164 23.00 0.28 -16.85
CA GLU A 164 22.23 -0.78 -16.18
C GLU A 164 22.14 -0.54 -14.67
N ASN A 165 23.17 0.07 -14.08
CA ASN A 165 23.18 0.39 -12.66
C ASN A 165 22.18 1.51 -12.31
N ASP A 166 22.03 2.52 -13.18
CA ASP A 166 21.04 3.57 -12.99
C ASP A 166 19.63 3.02 -13.21
N LEU A 167 19.44 2.18 -14.23
CA LEU A 167 18.18 1.48 -14.48
C LEU A 167 17.79 0.60 -13.29
N ARG A 168 18.73 -0.18 -12.74
CA ARG A 168 18.52 -1.01 -11.54
C ARG A 168 18.20 -0.18 -10.31
N SER A 169 18.93 0.92 -10.11
CA SER A 169 18.73 1.84 -8.99
C SER A 169 17.36 2.51 -9.06
N ALA A 170 16.95 2.97 -10.24
CA ALA A 170 15.66 3.59 -10.49
C ALA A 170 14.47 2.66 -10.25
N ASN A 171 14.65 1.35 -10.49
CA ASN A 171 13.59 0.35 -10.42
C ASN A 171 13.65 -0.54 -9.18
N PHE A 172 14.56 -0.24 -8.25
CA PHE A 172 14.75 -1.01 -7.02
C PHE A 172 14.99 -2.50 -7.25
N MET A 173 15.67 -2.85 -8.35
CA MET A 173 15.85 -4.25 -8.75
C MET A 173 16.99 -4.92 -7.97
N ALA A 174 16.70 -6.07 -7.34
CA ALA A 174 17.69 -6.88 -6.61
C ALA A 174 18.48 -7.87 -7.51
N GLY A 175 18.08 -8.01 -8.78
CA GLY A 175 18.70 -8.89 -9.78
C GLY A 175 18.38 -8.43 -11.20
N ASP A 176 18.68 -9.27 -12.20
CA ASP A 176 18.59 -8.92 -13.63
C ASP A 176 17.32 -9.42 -14.33
N THR A 177 16.50 -10.18 -13.61
CA THR A 177 15.27 -10.76 -14.16
C THR A 177 14.27 -9.65 -14.50
N LEU A 178 13.83 -9.65 -15.75
CA LEU A 178 12.73 -8.84 -16.25
C LEU A 178 11.58 -9.75 -16.66
N LEU A 179 10.37 -9.35 -16.32
CA LEU A 179 9.15 -10.06 -16.68
C LEU A 179 8.44 -9.29 -17.80
N GLU A 180 7.92 -9.99 -18.80
CA GLU A 180 7.11 -9.37 -19.84
C GLU A 180 5.92 -8.64 -19.20
N GLY A 181 5.65 -7.41 -19.65
CA GLY A 181 4.64 -6.53 -19.08
C GLY A 181 5.09 -5.73 -17.85
N GLN A 182 6.27 -6.00 -17.28
CA GLN A 182 6.82 -5.23 -16.17
C GLN A 182 7.11 -3.79 -16.61
N PHE A 183 6.61 -2.80 -15.87
CA PHE A 183 7.03 -1.41 -16.08
C PHE A 183 8.42 -1.16 -15.49
N ILE A 184 9.28 -0.57 -16.31
CA ILE A 184 10.64 -0.18 -16.00
C ILE A 184 10.75 1.34 -16.12
N GLN A 185 10.93 2.03 -15.00
CA GLN A 185 11.26 3.44 -14.96
C GLN A 185 12.59 3.67 -15.67
N ILE A 186 12.59 4.54 -16.68
CA ILE A 186 13.78 4.99 -17.39
C ILE A 186 14.23 6.30 -16.75
N PRO A 187 15.31 6.30 -15.95
CA PRO A 187 15.79 7.52 -15.31
C PRO A 187 16.46 8.47 -16.31
N LEU A 188 16.60 9.73 -15.89
CA LEU A 188 17.44 10.67 -16.64
C LEU A 188 18.92 10.27 -16.54
N PRO A 189 19.72 10.44 -17.61
CA PRO A 189 21.16 10.15 -17.56
C PRO A 189 21.85 10.92 -16.42
N GLY A 190 22.52 10.19 -15.53
CA GLY A 190 23.25 10.79 -14.39
C GLY A 190 22.36 11.24 -13.21
N GLN A 191 21.10 10.83 -13.17
CA GLN A 191 20.22 11.06 -12.01
C GLN A 191 20.80 10.36 -10.77
N GLU A 192 21.08 11.12 -9.70
CA GLU A 192 21.44 10.54 -8.41
C GLU A 192 20.19 10.00 -7.70
N PHE A 193 20.22 8.71 -7.36
CA PHE A 193 19.18 8.11 -6.52
C PHE A 193 19.57 8.27 -5.05
N PRO A 194 18.69 8.80 -4.19
CA PRO A 194 19.00 8.93 -2.77
C PRO A 194 19.38 7.55 -2.20
N PRO A 195 20.38 7.49 -1.30
CA PRO A 195 20.81 6.23 -0.72
C PRO A 195 19.63 5.54 -0.04
N ARG A 196 19.54 4.22 -0.25
CA ARG A 196 18.49 3.36 0.30
C ARG A 196 18.31 3.59 1.80
N THR A 197 17.32 4.39 2.18
CA THR A 197 16.79 4.43 3.56
C THR A 197 15.76 3.33 3.77
N TRP A 198 15.24 2.75 2.68
CA TRP A 198 14.40 1.57 2.68
C TRP A 198 15.25 0.32 2.97
N ARG A 199 15.09 -0.25 4.15
CA ARG A 199 15.63 -1.57 4.46
C ARG A 199 14.56 -2.61 4.19
N PHE A 200 14.81 -3.46 3.21
CA PHE A 200 14.01 -4.66 2.98
C PHE A 200 14.26 -5.68 4.11
N SER A 201 13.23 -6.43 4.48
CA SER A 201 13.31 -7.66 5.26
C SER A 201 13.45 -8.74 4.22
N THR A 202 14.60 -9.38 4.23
CA THR A 202 14.96 -10.44 3.30
C THR A 202 14.18 -11.71 3.63
N ILE A 203 13.70 -12.38 2.58
CA ILE A 203 13.56 -13.83 2.64
C ILE A 203 14.97 -14.38 2.57
N ASP A 204 15.38 -15.14 3.58
CA ASP A 204 16.62 -15.91 3.54
C ASP A 204 16.23 -17.38 3.31
N GLY A 205 16.25 -17.87 2.07
CA GLY A 205 15.99 -19.29 1.78
C GLY A 205 15.39 -19.59 0.41
N ASP A 206 15.18 -20.89 0.17
CA ASP A 206 14.59 -21.43 -1.06
C ASP A 206 13.05 -21.42 -0.95
N ILE A 207 12.40 -20.54 -1.70
CA ILE A 207 10.95 -20.31 -1.62
C ILE A 207 10.12 -21.55 -1.99
N ASN A 208 10.63 -22.39 -2.91
CA ASN A 208 9.95 -23.61 -3.33
C ASN A 208 9.99 -24.68 -2.23
N LYS A 209 10.99 -24.64 -1.35
CA LYS A 209 11.02 -25.46 -0.14
C LYS A 209 10.16 -24.89 0.98
N GLY A 210 10.06 -23.57 1.04
CA GLY A 210 9.22 -22.88 2.03
C GLY A 210 7.73 -23.04 1.78
N TYR A 211 7.31 -23.11 0.51
CA TYR A 211 5.91 -23.18 0.08
C TYR A 211 5.74 -24.27 -0.99
N PRO A 212 5.82 -25.56 -0.60
CA PRO A 212 5.87 -26.66 -1.57
C PRO A 212 4.50 -27.04 -2.16
N LEU A 213 3.40 -26.57 -1.57
CA LEU A 213 2.05 -26.81 -2.08
C LEU A 213 1.58 -25.60 -2.88
N SER A 214 0.84 -25.86 -3.96
CA SER A 214 0.27 -24.80 -4.78
C SER A 214 -1.13 -25.11 -5.29
N LEU A 215 -1.87 -24.03 -5.56
CA LEU A 215 -3.19 -24.05 -6.21
C LEU A 215 -3.22 -22.96 -7.29
N ASP A 216 -3.31 -23.37 -8.55
CA ASP A 216 -3.48 -22.48 -9.68
C ASP A 216 -4.97 -22.14 -9.86
N THR A 217 -5.28 -20.85 -9.93
CA THR A 217 -6.64 -20.32 -10.12
C THR A 217 -6.91 -19.88 -11.56
N GLY A 218 -5.89 -19.90 -12.43
CA GLY A 218 -5.89 -19.27 -13.75
C GLY A 218 -5.67 -17.76 -13.72
N ARG A 219 -5.84 -17.09 -12.57
CA ARG A 219 -5.51 -15.67 -12.36
C ARG A 219 -4.17 -15.49 -11.66
N PHE A 220 -3.90 -16.32 -10.66
CA PHE A 220 -2.66 -16.39 -9.88
C PHE A 220 -2.44 -17.81 -9.37
N THR A 221 -1.20 -18.10 -8.96
CA THR A 221 -0.87 -19.33 -8.23
C THR A 221 -0.72 -19.03 -6.74
N LEU A 222 -1.51 -19.70 -5.90
CA LEU A 222 -1.29 -19.71 -4.45
C LEU A 222 -0.20 -20.70 -4.11
N HIS A 223 0.70 -20.32 -3.20
CA HIS A 223 1.74 -21.16 -2.64
C HIS A 223 1.61 -21.15 -1.12
N TYR A 224 1.55 -22.33 -0.50
CA TYR A 224 1.29 -22.46 0.93
C TYR A 224 2.04 -23.63 1.57
N GLN A 225 2.07 -23.63 2.90
CA GLN A 225 2.76 -24.64 3.69
C GLN A 225 1.84 -25.83 3.99
N PRO A 226 2.35 -27.08 3.94
CA PRO A 226 1.59 -28.24 4.42
C PRO A 226 1.29 -28.10 5.92
N ASP A 227 0.21 -28.74 6.38
CA ASP A 227 -0.17 -28.83 7.80
C ASP A 227 -0.35 -27.47 8.51
N THR A 228 -0.72 -26.44 7.75
CA THR A 228 -1.01 -25.10 8.27
C THR A 228 -2.43 -24.65 7.95
N PHE A 229 -2.89 -23.54 8.54
CA PHE A 229 -4.24 -23.01 8.32
C PHE A 229 -4.59 -22.81 6.82
N PRO A 230 -3.71 -22.26 5.96
CA PRO A 230 -3.94 -22.18 4.51
C PRO A 230 -4.20 -23.53 3.84
N ALA A 231 -3.56 -24.61 4.32
CA ALA A 231 -3.72 -25.94 3.74
C ALA A 231 -5.05 -26.62 4.10
N GLN A 232 -5.80 -26.09 5.08
CA GLN A 232 -7.08 -26.67 5.50
C GLN A 232 -8.18 -26.45 4.45
N ASP A 233 -8.19 -25.28 3.80
CA ASP A 233 -9.12 -24.94 2.72
C ASP A 233 -8.46 -23.94 1.74
N PRO A 234 -7.54 -24.41 0.87
CA PRO A 234 -6.86 -23.54 -0.09
C PRO A 234 -7.83 -22.95 -1.13
N GLU A 235 -8.99 -23.55 -1.35
CA GLU A 235 -10.01 -22.97 -2.24
C GLU A 235 -10.72 -21.78 -1.60
N ALA A 236 -11.01 -21.81 -0.29
CA ALA A 236 -11.52 -20.64 0.42
C ALA A 236 -10.53 -19.47 0.37
N LEU A 237 -9.25 -19.77 0.53
CA LEU A 237 -8.17 -18.80 0.40
C LEU A 237 -8.10 -18.22 -1.01
N ALA A 238 -8.22 -19.05 -2.05
CA ALA A 238 -8.33 -18.58 -3.44
C ALA A 238 -9.53 -17.66 -3.66
N ARG A 239 -10.70 -17.98 -3.10
CA ARG A 239 -11.89 -17.13 -3.19
C ARG A 239 -11.70 -15.79 -2.48
N LEU A 240 -11.01 -15.76 -1.34
CA LEU A 240 -10.67 -14.53 -0.62
C LEU A 240 -9.82 -13.60 -1.49
N GLU A 241 -8.75 -14.13 -2.09
CA GLU A 241 -7.83 -13.39 -2.95
C GLU A 241 -8.48 -12.94 -4.27
N LEU A 242 -9.29 -13.80 -4.88
CA LEU A 242 -10.08 -13.42 -6.07
C LEU A 242 -11.08 -12.29 -5.77
N ASN A 243 -11.67 -12.29 -4.57
CA ASN A 243 -12.54 -11.21 -4.11
C ASN A 243 -11.74 -9.89 -3.95
N ALA A 244 -10.61 -9.93 -3.25
CA ALA A 244 -9.69 -8.80 -3.13
C ALA A 244 -9.26 -8.25 -4.50
N LEU A 245 -8.87 -9.12 -5.43
CA LEU A 245 -8.47 -8.73 -6.78
C LEU A 245 -9.62 -8.05 -7.54
N ALA A 246 -10.82 -8.63 -7.52
CA ALA A 246 -11.97 -8.09 -8.21
C ALA A 246 -12.37 -6.69 -7.67
N PHE A 247 -12.28 -6.50 -6.36
CA PHE A 247 -12.47 -5.19 -5.74
C PHE A 247 -11.45 -4.18 -6.24
N LEU A 248 -10.15 -4.53 -6.25
CA LEU A 248 -9.08 -3.64 -6.70
C LEU A 248 -9.23 -3.28 -8.19
N GLU A 249 -9.52 -4.27 -9.05
CA GLU A 249 -9.78 -4.07 -10.48
C GLU A 249 -10.93 -3.09 -10.71
N SER A 250 -12.05 -3.30 -10.01
CA SER A 250 -13.22 -2.43 -10.07
C SER A 250 -12.90 -1.02 -9.56
N ARG A 251 -12.32 -0.92 -8.36
CA ARG A 251 -12.08 0.37 -7.69
C ARG A 251 -11.06 1.23 -8.41
N LEU A 252 -10.04 0.59 -8.97
CA LEU A 252 -8.98 1.27 -9.72
C LEU A 252 -9.31 1.42 -11.21
N GLY A 253 -10.40 0.84 -11.70
CA GLY A 253 -10.80 0.89 -13.10
C GLY A 253 -9.74 0.31 -14.02
N LEU A 254 -9.24 -0.89 -13.69
CA LEU A 254 -8.22 -1.62 -14.44
C LEU A 254 -8.53 -3.12 -14.46
N THR A 255 -7.88 -3.85 -15.36
CA THR A 255 -7.85 -5.32 -15.33
C THR A 255 -6.41 -5.75 -15.14
N PHE A 256 -6.16 -6.57 -14.13
CA PHE A 256 -4.87 -7.15 -13.81
C PHE A 256 -4.74 -8.52 -14.49
N SER A 257 -4.26 -8.51 -15.74
CA SER A 257 -4.22 -9.68 -16.62
C SER A 257 -2.94 -10.50 -16.52
N TYR A 258 -1.95 -10.05 -15.76
CA TYR A 258 -0.66 -10.74 -15.64
C TYR A 258 -0.74 -11.86 -14.60
N PRO A 259 -0.17 -13.04 -14.86
CA PRO A 259 -0.05 -14.08 -13.84
C PRO A 259 0.88 -13.62 -12.72
N PHE A 260 0.55 -13.99 -11.49
CA PHE A 260 1.33 -13.65 -10.31
C PHE A 260 1.25 -14.76 -9.26
N ASP A 261 2.16 -14.72 -8.30
CA ASP A 261 2.22 -15.68 -7.20
C ASP A 261 1.79 -15.02 -5.89
N ILE A 262 0.97 -15.75 -5.11
CA ILE A 262 0.59 -15.36 -3.75
C ILE A 262 1.16 -16.39 -2.79
N TYR A 263 2.07 -15.96 -1.92
CA TYR A 263 2.69 -16.82 -0.90
C TYR A 263 2.00 -16.60 0.44
N VAL A 264 1.40 -17.65 0.99
CA VAL A 264 0.59 -17.55 2.21
C VAL A 264 1.27 -18.31 3.34
N ALA A 265 1.79 -17.56 4.32
CA ALA A 265 2.36 -18.16 5.52
C ALA A 265 1.26 -18.57 6.49
N GLY A 266 1.32 -19.81 6.95
CA GLY A 266 0.44 -20.29 8.01
C GLY A 266 0.91 -19.97 9.42
N THR A 267 2.17 -19.52 9.55
CA THR A 267 2.74 -18.92 10.76
C THR A 267 4.04 -18.21 10.39
N ASN A 268 4.27 -17.04 10.96
CA ASN A 268 5.54 -16.34 10.85
C ASN A 268 6.47 -16.62 12.05
N PHE A 269 6.03 -17.44 13.01
CA PHE A 269 6.58 -17.42 14.35
C PHE A 269 7.37 -18.67 14.75
N GLU A 270 7.21 -19.78 14.02
CA GLU A 270 7.85 -21.06 14.34
C GLU A 270 8.97 -21.41 13.35
N ALA A 271 9.98 -22.16 13.79
CA ALA A 271 10.96 -22.76 12.88
C ALA A 271 10.30 -23.91 12.08
N PRO A 272 10.59 -24.07 10.77
CA PRO A 272 11.62 -23.37 9.98
C PRO A 272 11.15 -22.02 9.38
N ASN A 273 9.92 -21.60 9.64
CA ASN A 273 9.24 -20.49 8.97
C ASN A 273 9.71 -19.09 9.40
N LEU A 274 10.56 -18.98 10.44
CA LEU A 274 11.18 -17.72 10.86
C LEU A 274 11.93 -17.00 9.72
N ALA A 275 12.53 -17.77 8.80
CA ALA A 275 13.25 -17.24 7.63
C ALA A 275 12.36 -17.03 6.40
N LEU A 276 11.09 -17.48 6.46
CA LEU A 276 10.09 -17.41 5.40
C LEU A 276 9.14 -16.22 5.58
N ARG A 277 9.47 -15.28 6.46
CA ARG A 277 8.75 -14.02 6.62
C ARG A 277 8.90 -13.21 5.33
N GLY A 278 7.92 -13.33 4.45
CA GLY A 278 7.95 -12.71 3.15
C GLY A 278 7.69 -11.22 3.22
N ARG A 279 8.31 -10.50 2.29
CA ARG A 279 7.73 -9.29 1.71
C ARG A 279 7.04 -9.70 0.42
N GLY A 280 5.95 -9.03 0.07
CA GLY A 280 5.58 -8.95 -1.33
C GLY A 280 6.78 -8.42 -2.13
N THR A 281 7.16 -9.13 -3.17
CA THR A 281 8.11 -8.63 -4.18
C THR A 281 7.28 -8.27 -5.39
N SER A 282 6.55 -7.15 -5.29
CA SER A 282 5.65 -6.69 -6.35
C SER A 282 6.35 -6.66 -7.70
N VAL A 283 7.60 -6.19 -7.76
CA VAL A 283 8.43 -6.18 -8.98
C VAL A 283 8.57 -7.55 -9.66
N LEU A 284 8.49 -8.65 -8.91
CA LEU A 284 8.55 -10.02 -9.41
C LEU A 284 7.17 -10.66 -9.61
N PHE A 285 6.09 -9.88 -9.53
CA PHE A 285 4.70 -10.37 -9.50
C PHE A 285 4.48 -11.38 -8.37
N ARG A 286 4.99 -11.07 -7.17
CA ARG A 286 4.77 -11.91 -5.98
C ARG A 286 4.27 -11.08 -4.83
N THR A 287 3.20 -11.53 -4.19
CA THR A 287 2.74 -10.96 -2.91
C THR A 287 2.81 -12.01 -1.80
N PHE A 288 2.82 -11.54 -0.57
CA PHE A 288 2.94 -12.38 0.62
C PHE A 288 2.00 -11.87 1.71
N PHE A 289 1.29 -12.78 2.37
CA PHE A 289 0.57 -12.43 3.59
C PHE A 289 0.49 -13.59 4.59
N LEU A 290 0.15 -13.25 5.83
CA LEU A 290 -0.02 -14.18 6.93
C LEU A 290 -1.49 -14.61 7.02
N HIS A 291 -1.73 -15.91 7.06
CA HIS A 291 -3.04 -16.51 7.30
C HIS A 291 -2.88 -17.68 8.26
N ASP A 292 -2.80 -17.40 9.56
CA ASP A 292 -2.50 -18.38 10.62
C ASP A 292 -3.72 -18.80 11.45
N GLY A 293 -4.91 -18.41 10.99
CA GLY A 293 -6.18 -18.65 11.67
C GLY A 293 -6.53 -17.65 12.77
N THR A 294 -5.74 -16.58 12.92
CA THR A 294 -6.14 -15.40 13.70
C THR A 294 -7.00 -14.43 12.87
N GLY A 295 -7.51 -13.37 13.48
CA GLY A 295 -8.41 -12.41 12.86
C GLY A 295 -9.85 -12.89 12.74
N ASN A 296 -10.67 -12.10 12.05
CA ASN A 296 -12.04 -12.42 11.64
C ASN A 296 -12.15 -12.33 10.11
N PRO A 297 -13.26 -12.73 9.47
CA PRO A 297 -13.38 -12.69 8.00
C PRO A 297 -13.12 -11.33 7.37
N ASP A 298 -13.54 -10.23 8.02
CA ASP A 298 -13.33 -8.87 7.51
C ASP A 298 -11.85 -8.46 7.62
N ASP A 299 -11.20 -8.77 8.73
CA ASP A 299 -9.76 -8.54 8.91
C ASP A 299 -8.93 -9.34 7.89
N GLN A 300 -9.32 -10.57 7.58
CA GLN A 300 -8.68 -11.37 6.54
C GLN A 300 -8.90 -10.77 5.14
N LEU A 301 -10.08 -10.24 4.85
CA LEU A 301 -10.36 -9.54 3.60
C LEU A 301 -9.57 -8.22 3.49
N TYR A 302 -9.45 -7.49 4.59
CA TYR A 302 -8.61 -6.30 4.68
C TYR A 302 -7.15 -6.63 4.38
N LEU A 303 -6.58 -7.65 5.04
CA LEU A 303 -5.18 -8.04 4.85
C LEU A 303 -4.92 -8.53 3.42
N ALA A 304 -5.78 -9.37 2.85
CA ALA A 304 -5.67 -9.81 1.46
C ALA A 304 -5.68 -8.60 0.50
N THR A 305 -6.64 -7.69 0.69
CA THR A 305 -6.74 -6.47 -0.14
C THR A 305 -5.53 -5.55 0.04
N HIS A 306 -5.04 -5.38 1.28
CA HIS A 306 -3.87 -4.57 1.60
C HIS A 306 -2.62 -5.08 0.89
N GLU A 307 -2.30 -6.36 1.05
CA GLU A 307 -1.07 -6.94 0.48
C GLU A 307 -1.16 -7.08 -1.03
N LEU A 308 -2.35 -7.34 -1.59
CA LEU A 308 -2.55 -7.39 -3.03
C LEU A 308 -2.50 -5.98 -3.67
N THR A 309 -2.90 -4.94 -2.93
CA THR A 309 -2.79 -3.54 -3.38
C THR A 309 -1.37 -3.23 -3.80
N HIS A 310 -0.37 -3.56 -2.97
CA HIS A 310 1.04 -3.29 -3.28
C HIS A 310 1.50 -3.91 -4.60
N LEU A 311 0.97 -5.07 -4.98
CA LEU A 311 1.31 -5.72 -6.24
C LEU A 311 0.58 -5.06 -7.41
N VAL A 312 -0.73 -4.83 -7.27
CA VAL A 312 -1.56 -4.25 -8.32
C VAL A 312 -1.12 -2.81 -8.61
N THR A 313 -0.90 -1.97 -7.61
CA THR A 313 -0.49 -0.57 -7.79
C THR A 313 0.93 -0.46 -8.32
N TRP A 314 1.86 -1.34 -7.93
CA TRP A 314 3.20 -1.35 -8.51
C TRP A 314 3.17 -1.49 -10.03
N HIS A 315 2.37 -2.43 -10.52
CA HIS A 315 2.31 -2.76 -11.95
C HIS A 315 1.31 -1.92 -12.75
N SER A 316 0.44 -1.17 -12.09
CA SER A 316 -0.49 -0.26 -12.77
C SER A 316 -0.07 1.21 -12.66
N PHE A 317 0.38 1.64 -11.48
CA PHE A 317 0.76 3.03 -11.19
C PHE A 317 2.29 3.23 -11.23
N GLY A 318 3.08 2.18 -11.06
CA GLY A 318 4.54 2.23 -10.93
C GLY A 318 4.98 2.08 -9.47
N SER A 319 6.30 2.07 -9.23
CA SER A 319 6.83 1.99 -7.86
C SER A 319 6.42 3.21 -7.04
N PRO A 320 6.01 3.08 -5.77
CA PRO A 320 5.62 4.23 -4.94
C PRO A 320 6.79 5.19 -4.69
N SER A 321 6.53 6.50 -4.70
CA SER A 321 7.50 7.55 -4.37
C SER A 321 7.83 7.62 -2.89
N SER A 322 6.97 7.07 -2.03
CA SER A 322 7.17 7.02 -0.58
C SER A 322 6.46 5.83 0.07
N THR A 323 6.97 5.37 1.22
CA THR A 323 6.29 4.37 2.05
C THR A 323 4.91 4.85 2.47
N MET A 324 4.74 6.15 2.71
CA MET A 324 3.46 6.74 3.06
C MET A 324 2.41 6.53 1.97
N LEU A 325 2.74 6.79 0.69
CA LEU A 325 1.81 6.51 -0.40
C LEU A 325 1.57 5.01 -0.60
N SER A 326 2.61 4.17 -0.44
CA SER A 326 2.49 2.71 -0.56
C SER A 326 1.51 2.15 0.47
N GLU A 327 1.82 2.33 1.76
CA GLU A 327 1.03 1.80 2.86
C GLU A 327 -0.30 2.53 3.00
N GLY A 328 -0.32 3.86 2.77
CA GLY A 328 -1.56 4.63 2.78
C GLY A 328 -2.55 4.17 1.71
N THR A 329 -2.09 3.87 0.49
CA THR A 329 -2.98 3.35 -0.57
C THR A 329 -3.52 1.96 -0.22
N ALA A 330 -2.67 1.09 0.33
CA ALA A 330 -3.07 -0.25 0.76
C ALA A 330 -4.07 -0.23 1.92
N VAL A 331 -3.83 0.61 2.94
CA VAL A 331 -4.77 0.82 4.04
C VAL A 331 -6.09 1.42 3.54
N TYR A 332 -6.03 2.44 2.69
CA TYR A 332 -7.22 3.07 2.11
C TYR A 332 -8.11 2.05 1.38
N LEU A 333 -7.54 1.32 0.42
CA LEU A 333 -8.29 0.35 -0.40
C LEU A 333 -8.76 -0.83 0.44
N GLY A 334 -7.95 -1.31 1.38
CA GLY A 334 -8.36 -2.33 2.35
C GLY A 334 -9.57 -1.88 3.17
N MET A 335 -9.51 -0.71 3.81
CA MET A 335 -10.61 -0.18 4.62
C MET A 335 -11.87 0.11 3.79
N GLU A 336 -11.71 0.56 2.55
CA GLU A 336 -12.83 0.77 1.64
C GLU A 336 -13.51 -0.55 1.25
N HIS A 337 -12.74 -1.62 1.07
CA HIS A 337 -13.29 -2.95 0.79
C HIS A 337 -14.13 -3.47 1.96
N ILE A 338 -13.69 -3.23 3.19
CA ILE A 338 -14.37 -3.67 4.41
C ILE A 338 -15.26 -2.58 5.03
N ALA A 339 -15.69 -1.59 4.25
CA ALA A 339 -16.46 -0.44 4.76
C ALA A 339 -17.83 -0.81 5.37
N GLN A 340 -18.33 -2.02 5.11
CA GLN A 340 -19.57 -2.55 5.69
C GLN A 340 -19.35 -3.43 6.93
N SER A 341 -18.09 -3.61 7.38
CA SER A 341 -17.76 -4.35 8.59
C SER A 341 -17.97 -3.51 9.85
N GLU A 342 -17.78 -4.14 11.01
CA GLU A 342 -17.79 -3.46 12.31
C GLU A 342 -16.49 -2.68 12.60
N HIS A 343 -15.52 -2.67 11.67
CA HIS A 343 -14.29 -1.90 11.84
C HIS A 343 -14.60 -0.41 11.94
N LEU A 344 -13.89 0.27 12.84
CA LEU A 344 -13.96 1.71 12.99
C LEU A 344 -13.53 2.37 11.67
N PRO A 345 -14.35 3.24 11.07
CA PRO A 345 -13.97 3.96 9.86
C PRO A 345 -12.69 4.76 10.08
N ILE A 346 -11.79 4.75 9.09
CA ILE A 346 -10.43 5.27 9.25
C ILE A 346 -10.39 6.79 9.51
N GLU A 347 -11.41 7.54 9.05
CA GLU A 347 -11.58 8.96 9.29
C GLU A 347 -12.01 9.23 10.72
N ILE A 348 -12.85 8.36 11.29
CA ILE A 348 -13.25 8.45 12.71
C ILE A 348 -12.03 8.19 13.60
N PHE A 349 -11.23 7.18 13.27
CA PHE A 349 -9.95 6.92 13.95
C PHE A 349 -9.03 8.15 13.88
N CYS A 350 -8.82 8.71 12.69
CA CYS A 350 -7.91 9.85 12.52
C CYS A 350 -8.43 11.15 13.14
N ALA A 351 -9.74 11.39 13.09
CA ALA A 351 -10.37 12.50 13.79
C ALA A 351 -10.19 12.37 15.31
N ALA A 352 -10.35 11.16 15.87
CA ALA A 352 -10.09 10.91 17.29
C ALA A 352 -8.64 11.20 17.65
N TYR A 353 -7.70 10.69 16.85
CA TYR A 353 -6.28 10.99 17.03
C TYR A 353 -5.97 12.49 16.93
N LEU A 354 -6.65 13.23 16.05
CA LEU A 354 -6.50 14.68 15.93
C LEU A 354 -7.01 15.38 17.19
N GLN A 355 -8.20 15.03 17.68
CA GLN A 355 -8.78 15.60 18.91
C GLN A 355 -7.92 15.29 20.14
N ALA A 356 -7.28 14.12 20.18
CA ALA A 356 -6.31 13.74 21.20
C ALA A 356 -4.91 14.37 21.00
N SER A 357 -4.73 15.27 20.02
CA SER A 357 -3.43 15.87 19.66
C SER A 357 -2.32 14.84 19.41
N SER A 358 -2.69 13.65 18.94
CA SER A 358 -1.83 12.48 18.77
C SER A 358 -1.72 12.02 17.32
N LEU A 359 -2.42 12.66 16.37
CA LEU A 359 -2.39 12.30 14.94
C LEU A 359 -0.99 12.54 14.33
N PRO A 360 -0.31 11.47 13.85
CA PRO A 360 1.01 11.58 13.23
C PRO A 360 1.04 12.54 12.05
N SER A 361 2.21 13.11 11.76
CA SER A 361 2.41 13.93 10.56
C SER A 361 2.73 13.05 9.36
N ILE A 362 2.10 13.37 8.23
CA ILE A 362 2.26 12.65 6.95
C ILE A 362 3.43 13.23 6.15
N SER A 363 3.69 14.53 6.31
CA SER A 363 4.79 15.25 5.67
C SER A 363 6.13 15.16 6.43
N SER A 364 6.14 14.58 7.64
CA SER A 364 7.35 14.40 8.44
C SER A 364 8.16 13.19 8.00
N SER A 365 9.48 13.36 7.87
CA SER A 365 10.42 12.26 7.60
C SER A 365 10.67 11.33 8.79
N GLN A 366 10.07 11.62 9.96
CA GLN A 366 10.22 10.83 11.18
C GLN A 366 9.20 9.69 11.31
N THR A 367 8.21 9.64 10.43
CA THR A 367 7.14 8.63 10.47
C THR A 367 7.66 7.25 10.08
N THR A 368 7.42 6.25 10.92
CA THR A 368 7.85 4.86 10.72
C THR A 368 6.70 3.97 10.29
N TYR A 369 7.03 2.90 9.56
CA TYR A 369 6.08 1.88 9.09
C TYR A 369 6.66 0.49 9.41
N LEU A 370 6.76 0.18 10.69
CA LEU A 370 7.36 -1.06 11.22
C LEU A 370 6.31 -2.14 11.51
N GLY A 371 5.24 -2.17 10.72
CA GLY A 371 4.11 -3.10 10.81
C GLY A 371 2.87 -2.49 11.44
N HIS A 372 1.69 -2.91 10.97
CA HIS A 372 0.37 -2.38 11.34
C HIS A 372 0.08 -2.44 12.84
N ILE A 373 0.68 -3.36 13.58
CA ILE A 373 0.49 -3.45 15.04
C ILE A 373 1.40 -2.49 15.79
N ASN A 374 2.65 -2.31 15.33
CA ASN A 374 3.63 -1.46 16.01
C ASN A 374 3.41 0.02 15.74
N ASP A 375 2.94 0.35 14.54
CA ASP A 375 2.79 1.72 14.06
C ASP A 375 1.37 1.98 13.54
N LEU A 376 0.35 1.34 14.14
CA LEU A 376 -1.06 1.41 13.68
C LEU A 376 -1.49 2.84 13.32
N GLN A 377 -1.16 3.80 14.19
CA GLN A 377 -1.47 5.21 14.02
C GLN A 377 -0.85 5.81 12.74
N ASN A 378 0.34 5.38 12.33
CA ASN A 378 1.02 5.88 11.14
C ASN A 378 0.39 5.28 9.87
N TYR A 379 0.05 3.99 9.91
CA TYR A 379 -0.66 3.32 8.82
C TYR A 379 -2.05 3.93 8.62
N TYR A 380 -2.82 4.08 9.71
CA TYR A 380 -4.17 4.65 9.64
C TYR A 380 -4.16 6.12 9.24
N ALA A 381 -3.20 6.92 9.73
CA ALA A 381 -3.04 8.30 9.30
C ALA A 381 -2.73 8.37 7.79
N ALA A 382 -1.84 7.52 7.27
CA ALA A 382 -1.52 7.47 5.85
C ALA A 382 -2.72 7.07 5.01
N GLY A 383 -3.47 6.04 5.42
CA GLY A 383 -4.68 5.60 4.73
C GLY A 383 -5.77 6.66 4.72
N CYS A 384 -6.01 7.33 5.85
CA CYS A 384 -6.97 8.41 5.93
C CYS A 384 -6.58 9.61 5.08
N PHE A 385 -5.29 9.96 5.04
CA PHE A 385 -4.81 11.02 4.16
C PHE A 385 -4.97 10.66 2.67
N VAL A 386 -4.60 9.44 2.27
CA VAL A 386 -4.80 8.97 0.88
C VAL A 386 -6.29 8.98 0.54
N LYS A 387 -7.16 8.52 1.43
CA LYS A 387 -8.60 8.60 1.24
C LYS A 387 -9.08 10.04 1.04
N TYR A 388 -8.61 10.99 1.87
CA TYR A 388 -8.92 12.41 1.69
C TYR A 388 -8.49 12.93 0.31
N LEU A 389 -7.31 12.53 -0.18
CA LEU A 389 -6.85 12.90 -1.53
C LEU A 389 -7.78 12.31 -2.60
N VAL A 390 -8.19 11.05 -2.47
CA VAL A 390 -9.08 10.39 -3.43
C VAL A 390 -10.48 10.98 -3.42
N ASP A 391 -11.04 11.26 -2.24
CA ASP A 391 -12.37 11.87 -2.11
C ASP A 391 -12.40 13.31 -2.64
N THR A 392 -11.30 14.05 -2.49
CA THR A 392 -11.21 15.47 -2.89
C THR A 392 -10.82 15.65 -4.36
N TYR A 393 -9.86 14.84 -4.85
CA TYR A 393 -9.22 15.04 -6.16
C TYR A 393 -9.41 13.85 -7.12
N GLY A 394 -10.08 12.79 -6.68
CA GLY A 394 -10.32 11.58 -7.46
C GLY A 394 -9.13 10.61 -7.50
N ILE A 395 -9.44 9.33 -7.73
CA ILE A 395 -8.44 8.25 -7.80
C ILE A 395 -7.42 8.47 -8.94
N GLY A 396 -7.81 9.12 -10.04
CA GLY A 396 -6.90 9.44 -11.14
C GLY A 396 -5.72 10.31 -10.71
N SER A 397 -5.95 11.27 -9.81
CA SER A 397 -4.89 12.11 -9.25
C SER A 397 -3.94 11.30 -8.37
N LEU A 398 -4.46 10.36 -7.57
CA LEU A 398 -3.61 9.43 -6.80
C LEU A 398 -2.67 8.65 -7.72
N LYS A 399 -3.16 8.11 -8.85
CA LYS A 399 -2.33 7.36 -9.80
C LYS A 399 -1.14 8.18 -10.31
N LEU A 400 -1.33 9.47 -10.55
CA LEU A 400 -0.29 10.37 -11.06
C LEU A 400 0.78 10.64 -10.01
N VAL A 401 0.39 10.93 -8.77
CA VAL A 401 1.36 11.25 -7.69
C VAL A 401 2.05 10.02 -7.12
N TYR A 402 1.43 8.83 -7.27
CA TYR A 402 1.88 7.59 -6.62
C TYR A 402 3.36 7.33 -6.89
N HIS A 403 3.79 7.45 -8.15
CA HIS A 403 5.13 7.08 -8.57
C HIS A 403 6.20 8.14 -8.28
N ASP A 404 5.91 9.41 -8.51
CA ASP A 404 6.93 10.47 -8.54
C ASP A 404 6.83 11.47 -7.38
N GLY A 405 5.73 11.44 -6.60
CA GLY A 405 5.52 12.36 -5.48
C GLY A 405 5.33 13.82 -5.92
N SER A 406 4.92 14.07 -7.16
CA SER A 406 4.76 15.41 -7.75
C SER A 406 3.51 16.17 -7.25
N TYR A 407 3.33 16.26 -5.93
CA TYR A 407 2.13 16.82 -5.29
C TYR A 407 1.73 18.20 -5.83
N VAL A 408 2.69 19.11 -6.03
CA VAL A 408 2.42 20.46 -6.55
C VAL A 408 1.84 20.40 -7.97
N ASN A 409 2.34 19.52 -8.82
CA ASN A 409 1.88 19.39 -10.20
C ASN A 409 0.49 18.75 -10.27
N VAL A 410 0.23 17.76 -9.42
CA VAL A 410 -1.03 16.99 -9.44
C VAL A 410 -2.15 17.71 -8.70
N TYR A 411 -1.87 18.28 -7.53
CA TYR A 411 -2.87 18.87 -6.62
C TYR A 411 -2.80 20.39 -6.52
N GLY A 412 -1.81 21.03 -7.15
CA GLY A 412 -1.58 22.48 -7.03
C GLY A 412 -1.03 22.91 -5.66
N LYS A 413 -0.67 21.95 -4.79
CA LYS A 413 -0.23 22.16 -3.40
C LYS A 413 0.89 21.19 -3.05
N ASP A 414 1.83 21.65 -2.23
CA ASP A 414 2.83 20.74 -1.65
C ASP A 414 2.21 19.84 -0.57
N LEU A 415 2.97 18.83 -0.12
CA LEU A 415 2.50 17.86 0.85
C LEU A 415 2.15 18.49 2.22
N TYR A 416 2.83 19.57 2.62
CA TYR A 416 2.55 20.26 3.89
C TYR A 416 1.21 20.99 3.85
N ALA A 417 0.92 21.67 2.74
CA ALA A 417 -0.36 22.34 2.53
C ALA A 417 -1.51 21.33 2.44
N LEU A 418 -1.32 20.21 1.74
CA LEU A 418 -2.30 19.14 1.67
C LEU A 418 -2.56 18.51 3.05
N GLU A 419 -1.53 18.27 3.85
CA GLU A 419 -1.69 17.79 5.23
C GLU A 419 -2.48 18.80 6.09
N ALA A 420 -2.22 20.10 5.94
CA ALA A 420 -2.94 21.14 6.67
C ALA A 420 -4.44 21.15 6.31
N ASP A 421 -4.78 21.06 5.02
CA ASP A 421 -6.17 20.98 4.55
C ASP A 421 -6.87 19.72 5.05
N TRP A 422 -6.20 18.57 4.99
CA TRP A 422 -6.71 17.30 5.50
C TRP A 422 -7.00 17.37 7.01
N ARG A 423 -6.09 17.95 7.81
CA ARG A 423 -6.31 18.14 9.25
C ARG A 423 -7.48 19.09 9.52
N ALA A 424 -7.65 20.14 8.72
CA ALA A 424 -8.81 21.02 8.81
C ALA A 424 -10.12 20.28 8.49
N TYR A 425 -10.11 19.40 7.48
CA TYR A 425 -11.22 18.51 7.18
C TYR A 425 -11.53 17.57 8.35
N LEU A 426 -10.53 16.89 8.92
CA LEU A 426 -10.71 16.00 10.06
C LEU A 426 -11.29 16.69 11.29
N ALA A 427 -10.98 17.98 11.51
CA ALA A 427 -11.58 18.77 12.59
C ALA A 427 -13.10 18.95 12.44
N THR A 428 -13.66 18.69 11.26
CA THR A 428 -15.12 18.73 10.99
C THR A 428 -15.80 17.37 11.14
N VAL A 429 -15.04 16.28 11.20
CA VAL A 429 -15.56 14.92 11.29
C VAL A 429 -16.15 14.69 12.68
N GLN A 430 -17.41 14.25 12.73
CA GLN A 430 -18.10 13.91 13.96
C GLN A 430 -17.71 12.51 14.43
N ILE A 431 -17.22 12.42 15.66
CA ILE A 431 -16.87 11.15 16.30
C ILE A 431 -18.04 10.69 17.16
N PRO A 432 -18.38 9.39 17.18
CA PRO A 432 -19.39 8.87 18.09
C PRO A 432 -19.11 9.25 19.55
N GLU A 433 -20.13 9.69 20.30
CA GLU A 433 -19.98 10.06 21.71
C GLU A 433 -19.47 8.91 22.59
N THR A 434 -19.68 7.67 22.14
CA THR A 434 -19.22 6.45 22.80
C THR A 434 -17.71 6.21 22.67
N LEU A 435 -17.04 6.91 21.75
CA LEU A 435 -15.61 6.76 21.50
C LEU A 435 -14.83 7.95 22.05
N ASN A 436 -14.22 7.76 23.24
CA ASN A 436 -13.35 8.77 23.82
C ASN A 436 -11.98 8.80 23.09
N PRO A 437 -11.53 9.95 22.56
CA PRO A 437 -10.27 10.06 21.83
C PRO A 437 -9.02 9.64 22.62
N LEU A 438 -8.92 10.03 23.91
CA LEU A 438 -7.76 9.69 24.73
C LEU A 438 -7.75 8.21 25.11
N ASP A 439 -8.93 7.61 25.32
CA ASP A 439 -9.03 6.17 25.58
C ASP A 439 -8.62 5.35 24.36
N LEU A 440 -8.95 5.80 23.14
CA LEU A 440 -8.50 5.14 21.91
C LEU A 440 -6.98 5.18 21.77
N VAL A 441 -6.36 6.34 21.99
CA VAL A 441 -4.88 6.47 21.94
C VAL A 441 -4.22 5.58 23.00
N GLY A 442 -4.75 5.57 24.22
CA GLY A 442 -4.26 4.68 25.28
C GLY A 442 -4.41 3.21 24.91
N ALA A 443 -5.55 2.83 24.35
CA ALA A 443 -5.85 1.48 23.92
C ALA A 443 -4.89 0.96 22.82
N VAL A 444 -4.56 1.79 21.84
CA VAL A 444 -3.57 1.45 20.80
C VAL A 444 -2.18 1.23 21.42
N ASN A 445 -1.76 2.12 22.33
CA ASN A 445 -0.47 1.98 23.03
C ASN A 445 -0.41 0.70 23.90
N ASP A 446 -1.49 0.39 24.62
CA ASP A 446 -1.57 -0.81 25.46
C ASP A 446 -1.46 -2.09 24.63
N LEU A 447 -2.14 -2.13 23.47
CA LEU A 447 -2.06 -3.25 22.54
C LEU A 447 -0.65 -3.40 21.97
N GLN A 448 -0.05 -2.32 21.47
CA GLN A 448 1.31 -2.31 20.94
C GLN A 448 2.31 -2.86 21.97
N ASN A 449 2.26 -2.36 23.20
CA ASN A 449 3.14 -2.81 24.28
C ASN A 449 2.93 -4.28 24.62
N SER A 450 1.68 -4.75 24.59
CA SER A 450 1.33 -6.15 24.85
C SER A 450 1.90 -7.07 23.78
N TYR A 451 1.77 -6.72 22.50
CA TYR A 451 2.39 -7.46 21.40
C TYR A 451 3.92 -7.47 21.49
N ALA A 452 4.55 -6.33 21.73
CA ALA A 452 6.01 -6.23 21.88
C ALA A 452 6.52 -7.10 23.04
N SER A 453 5.84 -7.04 24.19
CA SER A 453 6.16 -7.87 25.36
C SER A 453 5.98 -9.35 25.06
N PHE A 454 4.83 -9.73 24.49
CA PHE A 454 4.50 -11.11 24.16
C PHE A 454 5.52 -11.74 23.22
N PHE A 455 5.86 -11.05 22.12
CA PHE A 455 6.78 -11.55 21.12
C PHE A 455 8.26 -11.52 21.54
N SER A 456 8.62 -10.81 22.62
CA SER A 456 10.00 -10.79 23.15
C SER A 456 10.49 -12.15 23.66
N SER A 457 9.57 -13.05 24.02
CA SER A 457 9.86 -14.39 24.57
C SER A 457 9.05 -15.50 23.89
N PHE A 458 8.49 -15.21 22.72
CA PHE A 458 7.65 -16.15 21.99
C PHE A 458 8.47 -17.30 21.40
N THR A 459 8.06 -18.53 21.71
CA THR A 459 8.68 -19.77 21.23
C THR A 459 7.75 -20.61 20.36
N GLY A 460 6.49 -20.21 20.20
CA GLY A 460 5.50 -20.95 19.40
C GLY A 460 4.91 -22.18 20.09
N ASN A 461 5.14 -22.36 21.39
CA ASN A 461 4.53 -23.50 22.07
C ASN A 461 2.99 -23.39 22.09
N PRO A 462 2.24 -24.51 22.20
CA PRO A 462 0.78 -24.50 22.10
C PRO A 462 0.06 -23.54 23.06
N ALA A 463 0.58 -23.35 24.28
CA ALA A 463 0.00 -22.42 25.24
C ALA A 463 0.19 -20.96 24.79
N GLN A 464 1.38 -20.62 24.28
CA GLN A 464 1.61 -19.30 23.70
C GLN A 464 0.76 -19.07 22.45
N MET A 465 0.58 -20.07 21.59
CA MET A 465 -0.32 -19.92 20.44
C MET A 465 -1.77 -19.60 20.86
N GLU A 466 -2.25 -20.15 21.98
CA GLU A 466 -3.59 -19.83 22.50
C GLU A 466 -3.65 -18.42 23.11
N SER A 467 -2.62 -18.00 23.85
CA SER A 467 -2.47 -16.62 24.32
C SER A 467 -2.41 -15.63 23.15
N TYR A 468 -1.71 -15.98 22.06
CA TYR A 468 -1.62 -15.15 20.86
C TYR A 468 -3.00 -14.97 20.21
N ARG A 469 -3.78 -16.04 20.03
CA ARG A 469 -5.16 -15.94 19.52
C ARG A 469 -6.04 -15.06 20.41
N THR A 470 -5.82 -15.09 21.71
CA THR A 470 -6.55 -14.24 22.66
C THR A 470 -6.12 -12.79 22.56
N LEU A 471 -4.82 -12.54 22.43
CA LEU A 471 -4.26 -11.20 22.18
C LEU A 471 -4.76 -10.63 20.83
N ASP A 472 -4.89 -11.47 19.82
CA ASP A 472 -5.43 -11.06 18.53
C ASP A 472 -6.92 -10.70 18.59
N LYS A 473 -7.73 -11.38 19.40
CA LYS A 473 -9.10 -10.92 19.69
C LYS A 473 -9.14 -9.53 20.33
N ALA A 474 -8.11 -9.16 21.11
CA ALA A 474 -7.98 -7.80 21.62
C ALA A 474 -7.70 -6.81 20.47
N ARG A 475 -6.81 -7.17 19.53
CA ARG A 475 -6.56 -6.37 18.32
C ARG A 475 -7.85 -6.16 17.52
N ILE A 476 -8.61 -7.20 17.22
CA ILE A 476 -9.89 -7.08 16.49
C ILE A 476 -10.87 -6.18 17.24
N ALA A 477 -11.02 -6.37 18.56
CA ALA A 477 -11.89 -5.51 19.36
C ALA A 477 -11.44 -4.03 19.36
N LEU A 478 -10.14 -3.75 19.31
CA LEU A 478 -9.62 -2.40 19.13
C LEU A 478 -10.02 -1.80 17.78
N LEU A 479 -9.83 -2.56 16.70
CA LEU A 479 -10.12 -2.12 15.34
C LEU A 479 -11.61 -1.87 15.13
N GLU A 480 -12.48 -2.58 15.85
CA GLU A 480 -13.94 -2.37 15.88
C GLU A 480 -14.38 -1.28 16.89
N GLY A 481 -13.45 -0.59 17.55
CA GLY A 481 -13.75 0.45 18.55
C GLY A 481 -14.34 -0.08 19.87
N ARG A 482 -14.36 -1.39 20.10
CA ARG A 482 -14.86 -2.06 21.32
C ARG A 482 -13.80 -2.08 22.42
N LEU A 483 -13.43 -0.90 22.92
CA LEU A 483 -12.28 -0.73 23.83
C LEU A 483 -12.40 -1.51 25.15
N ALA A 484 -13.61 -1.71 25.69
CA ALA A 484 -13.82 -2.49 26.91
C ALA A 484 -13.56 -4.00 26.70
N ASP A 485 -14.00 -4.53 25.57
CA ASP A 485 -13.76 -5.93 25.19
C ASP A 485 -12.29 -6.16 24.88
N MET A 486 -11.66 -5.19 24.19
CA MET A 486 -10.22 -5.20 23.94
C MET A 486 -9.43 -5.37 25.25
N ARG A 487 -9.70 -4.52 26.26
CA ARG A 487 -9.01 -4.61 27.57
C ARG A 487 -9.25 -5.96 28.25
N THR A 488 -10.46 -6.50 28.14
CA THR A 488 -10.80 -7.82 28.67
C THR A 488 -9.98 -8.93 28.00
N PHE A 489 -9.80 -8.88 26.68
CA PHE A 489 -8.98 -9.85 25.96
C PHE A 489 -7.49 -9.66 26.24
N LEU A 490 -7.00 -8.42 26.37
CA LEU A 490 -5.62 -8.15 26.78
C LEU A 490 -5.30 -8.81 28.12
N GLU A 491 -6.14 -8.63 29.14
CA GLU A 491 -5.90 -9.26 30.45
C GLU A 491 -5.96 -10.79 30.41
N LYS A 492 -6.81 -11.37 29.56
CA LYS A 492 -6.88 -12.84 29.37
C LYS A 492 -5.69 -13.41 28.60
N SER A 493 -4.97 -12.59 27.83
CA SER A 493 -3.84 -13.05 27.02
C SER A 493 -2.53 -13.20 27.79
N LYS A 494 -2.43 -12.52 28.94
CA LYS A 494 -1.31 -12.58 29.89
C LYS A 494 -1.37 -13.85 30.71
#